data_AF-A0A196S5Z0-F1
#
_entry.id   AF-A0A196S5Z0-F1
#
_cell.length_a   1.000
_cell.length_b   1.000
_cell.length_c   1.000
_cell.angle_alpha   90.00
_cell.angle_beta   90.00
_cell.angle_gamma   90.00
#
_symmetry.space_group_name_H-M   'P 1'
#
loop_
_entity.id
_entity.type
_entity.pdbx_description
1 polymer ?
#
loop_
_entity_poly.entity_id
_entity_poly.type
_entity_poly.pdbx_seq_one_letter_code
_entity_poly.pdbx_strand_id
1 'polypeptide(L)'
;MSEDSSDLPVGFIVSDDDGDESVGLDDDDDFDEGDVKESRKRASPKKADEAKSPKKSKKTPATEGKKTAVKKPKEKAAPKKELTESEGYDVILKYLNEQNKPFNAQTIFDNLHKEVKKPYVVRILSKLAQEGKIIEKEYGKSKVYFADQNQFPSVSDQELKEMDNEINALTAESSSLQEELTRLRNEVKELSSSLTDEDLEKGIATMTEETKQMKERVEKLKGSETIDPKELESLRTEVTRVQKIWRQRRNQCREMVGNLAEGMDKKDSEVNVSSFLFSEE
;
A
#
# COMPACT_ATOMS: atom_id res chain seq x y z
N MET A 1 28.57 6.52 -71.07
CA MET A 1 28.70 7.92 -71.54
C MET A 1 28.55 8.75 -70.27
N SER A 2 29.66 8.92 -69.56
CA SER A 2 30.63 10.03 -69.73
C SER A 2 30.18 11.17 -68.80
N GLU A 3 30.95 11.47 -67.74
CA GLU A 3 32.02 12.50 -67.74
C GLU A 3 31.37 13.90 -67.98
N ASP A 4 31.58 14.94 -67.17
CA ASP A 4 32.68 15.30 -66.28
C ASP A 4 32.27 16.52 -65.39
N SER A 5 33.07 16.87 -64.35
CA SER A 5 33.29 18.22 -63.76
C SER A 5 32.11 19.14 -63.34
N SER A 6 32.24 20.17 -62.48
CA SER A 6 33.23 20.56 -61.45
C SER A 6 32.63 21.70 -60.58
N ASP A 7 33.38 22.12 -59.55
CA ASP A 7 33.32 23.40 -58.82
C ASP A 7 32.16 23.78 -57.87
N LEU A 8 32.58 24.05 -56.63
CA LEU A 8 31.95 24.99 -55.69
C LEU A 8 32.37 26.44 -56.05
N PRO A 9 31.71 27.45 -55.49
CA PRO A 9 32.51 28.33 -54.63
C PRO A 9 31.87 28.69 -53.29
N VAL A 10 32.74 29.03 -52.34
CA VAL A 10 32.46 29.43 -50.97
C VAL A 10 31.85 30.84 -50.91
N GLY A 11 30.82 31.03 -50.08
CA GLY A 11 30.18 32.32 -49.80
C GLY A 11 29.92 32.52 -48.31
N PHE A 12 30.98 32.72 -47.53
CA PHE A 12 30.92 33.02 -46.10
C PHE A 12 30.49 34.48 -45.88
N ILE A 13 29.28 34.70 -45.36
CA ILE A 13 28.84 36.00 -44.83
C ILE A 13 28.59 35.83 -43.34
N VAL A 14 29.35 36.56 -42.55
CA VAL A 14 29.10 36.75 -41.11
C VAL A 14 27.95 37.73 -40.95
N SER A 15 27.04 37.45 -40.04
CA SER A 15 26.18 38.48 -39.44
C SER A 15 26.18 38.26 -37.94
N ASP A 16 26.85 39.18 -37.25
CA ASP A 16 26.72 39.42 -35.82
C ASP A 16 25.24 39.60 -35.46
N ASP A 17 24.79 38.93 -34.39
CA ASP A 17 23.54 39.24 -33.70
C ASP A 17 23.78 39.03 -32.19
N ASP A 18 23.77 40.14 -31.45
CA ASP A 18 23.94 40.16 -30.00
C ASP A 18 22.68 39.63 -29.30
N GLY A 19 22.77 38.43 -28.70
CA GLY A 19 21.68 37.77 -27.98
C GLY A 19 22.04 37.46 -26.52
N ASP A 20 21.54 38.29 -25.61
CA ASP A 20 21.76 38.25 -24.15
C ASP A 20 21.37 36.89 -23.49
N GLU A 21 22.27 36.33 -22.68
CA GLU A 21 22.04 35.07 -21.94
C GLU A 21 21.20 35.30 -20.67
N SER A 22 19.96 34.80 -20.68
CA SER A 22 19.14 34.66 -19.47
C SER A 22 18.22 33.44 -19.56
N VAL A 23 18.79 32.26 -19.26
CA VAL A 23 18.03 31.03 -18.99
C VAL A 23 18.41 30.48 -17.63
N GLY A 24 17.41 30.21 -16.80
CA GLY A 24 17.60 29.79 -15.41
C GLY A 24 18.14 28.37 -15.29
N LEU A 25 18.97 28.16 -14.28
CA LEU A 25 19.31 26.84 -13.75
C LEU A 25 18.20 26.43 -12.78
N ASP A 26 17.28 25.57 -13.24
CA ASP A 26 16.38 24.81 -12.37
C ASP A 26 17.11 23.53 -11.94
N ASP A 27 17.87 23.62 -10.83
CA ASP A 27 18.47 22.47 -10.15
C ASP A 27 17.43 21.78 -9.23
N ASP A 28 16.70 20.81 -9.78
CA ASP A 28 15.83 19.89 -9.01
C ASP A 28 16.68 18.81 -8.28
N ASP A 29 17.32 19.18 -7.17
CA ASP A 29 17.97 18.25 -6.23
C ASP A 29 16.93 17.60 -5.27
N ASP A 30 16.34 16.47 -5.68
CA ASP A 30 15.41 15.68 -4.84
C ASP A 30 16.18 14.67 -3.97
N PHE A 31 16.42 15.04 -2.70
CA PHE A 31 17.22 14.27 -1.73
C PHE A 31 16.33 13.53 -0.70
N ASP A 32 15.95 12.28 -1.00
CA ASP A 32 15.19 11.40 -0.10
C ASP A 32 16.12 10.64 0.87
N GLU A 33 16.27 11.12 2.11
CA GLU A 33 17.10 10.50 3.15
C GLU A 33 16.26 9.70 4.18
N GLY A 34 15.75 8.54 3.75
CA GLY A 34 14.98 7.61 4.58
C GLY A 34 15.81 6.67 5.47
N ASP A 35 16.50 7.18 6.51
CA ASP A 35 17.36 6.35 7.38
C ASP A 35 16.58 5.40 8.31
N VAL A 36 16.83 4.10 8.15
CA VAL A 36 16.19 3.00 8.90
C VAL A 36 16.89 2.78 10.24
N LYS A 37 16.16 2.89 11.36
CA LYS A 37 16.66 2.51 12.69
C LYS A 37 15.87 1.38 13.35
N GLU A 38 16.22 0.14 13.01
CA GLU A 38 15.95 -1.03 13.84
C GLU A 38 16.86 -1.00 15.09
N SER A 39 16.29 -1.14 16.29
CA SER A 39 17.05 -1.71 17.41
C SER A 39 16.16 -2.48 18.38
N ARG A 40 16.48 -3.77 18.56
CA ARG A 40 15.81 -4.70 19.47
C ARG A 40 16.42 -4.61 20.87
N LYS A 41 15.61 -4.77 21.92
CA LYS A 41 16.01 -5.54 23.13
C LYS A 41 14.80 -6.04 23.94
N ARG A 42 14.83 -7.34 24.28
CA ARG A 42 13.86 -8.04 25.15
C ARG A 42 14.30 -7.95 26.61
N ALA A 43 13.35 -7.92 27.55
CA ALA A 43 13.23 -8.85 28.70
C ALA A 43 12.13 -8.42 29.70
N SER A 44 11.49 -9.39 30.36
CA SER A 44 10.43 -9.23 31.38
C SER A 44 10.92 -9.80 32.74
N PRO A 45 10.08 -10.11 33.74
CA PRO A 45 9.16 -9.27 34.54
C PRO A 45 9.47 -9.38 36.07
N LYS A 46 8.70 -8.71 36.96
CA LYS A 46 8.46 -9.20 38.35
C LYS A 46 7.21 -8.57 39.02
N LYS A 47 6.79 -9.19 40.13
CA LYS A 47 5.43 -9.21 40.74
C LYS A 47 5.43 -8.64 42.18
N ALA A 48 4.26 -8.66 42.83
CA ALA A 48 3.98 -8.46 44.28
C ALA A 48 3.95 -7.00 44.80
N ASP A 49 3.08 -6.58 45.75
CA ASP A 49 1.98 -7.29 46.44
C ASP A 49 0.87 -6.33 46.97
N GLU A 50 -0.29 -6.94 47.30
CA GLU A 50 -1.28 -6.70 48.38
C GLU A 50 -1.10 -5.53 49.41
N ALA A 51 -2.13 -4.98 50.09
CA ALA A 51 -3.59 -5.25 50.16
C ALA A 51 -4.39 -4.14 50.93
N LYS A 52 -5.73 -4.31 50.97
CA LYS A 52 -6.71 -3.89 52.02
C LYS A 52 -7.18 -2.42 52.17
N SER A 53 -8.46 -2.23 51.81
CA SER A 53 -9.41 -1.27 52.43
C SER A 53 -9.76 -1.67 53.89
N PRO A 54 -10.46 -0.84 54.72
CA PRO A 54 -11.95 -0.91 54.71
C PRO A 54 -12.79 0.27 55.33
N LYS A 55 -14.06 0.41 54.87
CA LYS A 55 -15.26 0.92 55.61
C LYS A 55 -15.21 2.43 56.03
N LYS A 56 -16.25 3.22 56.36
CA LYS A 56 -17.73 3.19 56.63
C LYS A 56 -18.21 4.67 56.43
N SER A 57 -19.48 5.12 56.31
CA SER A 57 -20.79 4.57 55.88
C SER A 57 -21.91 5.63 56.08
N LYS A 58 -23.10 5.41 55.48
CA LYS A 58 -24.46 5.98 55.81
C LYS A 58 -24.95 7.34 55.24
N LYS A 59 -26.20 7.25 54.75
CA LYS A 59 -27.36 8.19 54.78
C LYS A 59 -27.53 9.28 53.70
N THR A 60 -28.66 9.16 52.99
CA THR A 60 -29.42 10.19 52.25
C THR A 60 -30.27 11.05 53.22
N PRO A 61 -30.90 12.17 52.79
CA PRO A 61 -32.26 12.11 52.19
C PRO A 61 -32.63 13.20 51.14
N ALA A 62 -33.63 12.89 50.29
CA ALA A 62 -34.64 13.76 49.62
C ALA A 62 -34.19 15.04 48.83
N THR A 63 -34.93 15.66 47.90
CA THR A 63 -36.39 15.66 47.61
C THR A 63 -36.66 15.97 46.10
N GLU A 64 -37.93 16.00 45.70
CA GLU A 64 -38.46 16.11 44.32
C GLU A 64 -38.18 17.44 43.55
N GLY A 65 -38.25 17.38 42.21
CA GLY A 65 -38.27 18.55 41.33
C GLY A 65 -38.73 18.23 39.89
N LYS A 66 -39.88 18.77 39.47
CA LYS A 66 -40.62 18.42 38.23
C LYS A 66 -40.67 19.61 37.26
N LYS A 67 -40.33 19.43 35.97
CA LYS A 67 -40.69 20.25 34.75
C LYS A 67 -39.77 19.88 33.56
N THR A 68 -40.19 19.23 32.46
CA THR A 68 -41.01 19.62 31.27
C THR A 68 -40.24 20.23 30.09
N ALA A 69 -40.51 19.69 28.88
CA ALA A 69 -40.03 20.10 27.53
C ALA A 69 -38.50 19.93 27.28
N VAL A 70 -38.00 19.55 26.10
CA VAL A 70 -38.50 19.74 24.72
C VAL A 70 -38.41 18.44 23.89
N LYS A 71 -39.42 18.18 23.02
CA LYS A 71 -39.32 17.18 21.94
C LYS A 71 -38.85 17.85 20.65
N LYS A 72 -37.71 17.44 20.09
CA LYS A 72 -37.45 17.57 18.63
C LYS A 72 -37.95 16.31 17.91
N PRO A 73 -38.49 16.39 16.68
CA PRO A 73 -38.99 15.22 15.97
C PRO A 73 -37.83 14.32 15.55
N LYS A 74 -37.95 13.00 15.76
CA LYS A 74 -37.09 12.02 15.08
C LYS A 74 -37.82 11.50 13.85
N GLU A 75 -37.12 11.61 12.74
CA GLU A 75 -37.44 11.12 11.41
C GLU A 75 -37.73 9.61 11.42
N LYS A 76 -38.76 9.19 10.68
CA LYS A 76 -39.24 7.80 10.68
C LYS A 76 -38.52 6.99 9.61
N ALA A 77 -37.60 6.12 10.03
CA ALA A 77 -37.18 4.99 9.20
C ALA A 77 -38.36 4.02 8.98
N ALA A 78 -38.37 3.35 7.84
CA ALA A 78 -39.48 2.52 7.37
C ALA A 78 -39.88 1.39 8.36
N PRO A 79 -41.18 1.02 8.43
CA PRO A 79 -41.63 -0.03 9.34
C PRO A 79 -41.14 -1.40 8.89
N LYS A 80 -40.30 -2.04 9.72
CA LYS A 80 -40.12 -3.50 9.66
C LYS A 80 -41.48 -4.16 9.89
N LYS A 81 -41.77 -5.22 9.13
CA LYS A 81 -43.05 -5.96 9.19
C LYS A 81 -43.20 -6.59 10.58
N GLU A 82 -44.02 -5.99 11.42
CA GLU A 82 -44.27 -6.44 12.79
C GLU A 82 -45.08 -7.74 12.76
N LEU A 83 -44.59 -8.80 13.42
CA LEU A 83 -45.27 -10.10 13.47
C LEU A 83 -46.60 -10.00 14.23
N THR A 84 -47.60 -10.75 13.79
CA THR A 84 -48.86 -10.87 14.53
C THR A 84 -48.64 -11.65 15.82
N GLU A 85 -49.58 -11.54 16.76
CA GLU A 85 -49.49 -12.26 18.03
C GLU A 85 -49.49 -13.79 17.86
N SER A 86 -50.18 -14.32 16.83
CA SER A 86 -50.19 -15.76 16.55
C SER A 86 -48.84 -16.25 16.04
N GLU A 87 -48.21 -15.53 15.12
CA GLU A 87 -46.89 -15.86 14.61
C GLU A 87 -45.83 -15.69 15.71
N GLY A 88 -45.92 -14.61 16.49
CA GLY A 88 -45.01 -14.34 17.61
C GLY A 88 -45.08 -15.39 18.72
N TYR A 89 -46.22 -16.08 18.88
CA TYR A 89 -46.37 -17.17 19.85
C TYR A 89 -45.43 -18.34 19.55
N ASP A 90 -45.41 -18.80 18.28
CA ASP A 90 -44.56 -19.92 17.87
C ASP A 90 -43.08 -19.53 17.86
N VAL A 91 -42.74 -18.30 17.43
CA VAL A 91 -41.36 -17.81 17.41
C VAL A 91 -40.80 -17.69 18.83
N ILE A 92 -41.56 -17.16 19.79
CA ILE A 92 -41.10 -17.03 21.18
C ILE A 92 -40.93 -18.41 21.83
N LEU A 93 -41.84 -19.36 21.59
CA LEU A 93 -41.72 -20.72 22.12
C LEU A 93 -40.48 -21.45 21.57
N LYS A 94 -40.25 -21.40 20.25
CA LYS A 94 -39.06 -21.95 19.61
C LYS A 94 -37.79 -21.32 20.16
N TYR A 95 -37.73 -19.99 20.21
CA TYR A 95 -36.58 -19.26 20.74
C TYR A 95 -36.24 -19.64 22.18
N LEU A 96 -37.25 -19.80 23.07
CA LEU A 96 -37.01 -20.16 24.47
C LEU A 96 -36.47 -21.59 24.62
N ASN A 97 -36.97 -22.53 23.81
CA ASN A 97 -36.51 -23.91 23.78
C ASN A 97 -35.10 -24.06 23.15
N GLU A 98 -34.84 -23.40 22.03
CA GLU A 98 -33.53 -23.41 21.35
C GLU A 98 -32.41 -22.81 22.18
N GLN A 99 -32.67 -21.68 22.86
CA GLN A 99 -31.67 -21.03 23.69
C GLN A 99 -31.45 -21.72 25.03
N ASN A 100 -32.47 -22.44 25.52
CA ASN A 100 -32.54 -23.14 26.81
C ASN A 100 -31.92 -22.35 27.99
N LYS A 101 -32.25 -21.05 28.08
CA LYS A 101 -31.71 -20.09 29.06
C LYS A 101 -32.82 -19.29 29.74
N PRO A 102 -32.65 -18.88 31.00
CA PRO A 102 -33.62 -18.04 31.70
C PRO A 102 -33.56 -16.59 31.21
N PHE A 103 -34.71 -16.06 30.78
CA PHE A 103 -34.83 -14.68 30.28
C PHE A 103 -35.99 -13.91 30.92
N ASN A 104 -35.94 -12.58 30.82
CA ASN A 104 -37.07 -11.69 31.13
C ASN A 104 -37.75 -11.25 29.82
N ALA A 105 -39.04 -10.90 29.86
CA ALA A 105 -39.81 -10.43 28.71
C ALA A 105 -39.17 -9.25 27.95
N GLN A 106 -38.43 -8.36 28.65
CA GLN A 106 -37.65 -7.31 27.99
C GLN A 106 -36.48 -7.87 27.17
N THR A 107 -35.70 -8.80 27.74
CA THR A 107 -34.57 -9.44 27.07
C THR A 107 -35.03 -10.24 25.86
N ILE A 108 -36.16 -10.94 25.96
CA ILE A 108 -36.78 -11.66 24.85
C ILE A 108 -37.17 -10.69 23.72
N PHE A 109 -37.83 -9.56 24.05
CA PHE A 109 -38.18 -8.53 23.07
C PHE A 109 -36.95 -7.94 22.33
N ASP A 110 -35.86 -7.69 23.05
CA ASP A 110 -34.63 -7.15 22.46
C ASP A 110 -33.88 -8.21 21.62
N ASN A 111 -33.87 -9.48 22.05
CA ASN A 111 -33.25 -10.59 21.35
C ASN A 111 -34.00 -11.00 20.08
N LEU A 112 -35.34 -10.93 20.05
CA LEU A 112 -36.15 -11.08 18.82
C LEU A 112 -36.08 -9.83 17.92
N HIS A 113 -35.06 -8.98 18.04
CA HIS A 113 -34.80 -7.81 17.19
C HIS A 113 -36.01 -6.87 16.97
N LYS A 114 -36.97 -6.84 17.91
CA LYS A 114 -38.25 -6.11 17.85
C LYS A 114 -39.24 -6.59 16.79
N GLU A 115 -39.14 -7.84 16.34
CA GLU A 115 -40.09 -8.47 15.39
C GLU A 115 -41.51 -8.57 15.99
N VAL A 116 -41.61 -8.93 17.26
CA VAL A 116 -42.87 -9.00 18.02
C VAL A 116 -42.99 -7.77 18.93
N LYS A 117 -44.15 -7.11 18.97
CA LYS A 117 -44.37 -5.95 19.86
C LYS A 117 -44.23 -6.35 21.33
N LYS A 118 -43.51 -5.55 22.12
CA LYS A 118 -43.34 -5.72 23.57
C LYS A 118 -44.61 -6.12 24.36
N PRO A 119 -45.79 -5.49 24.18
CA PRO A 119 -47.02 -5.95 24.85
C PRO A 119 -47.47 -7.35 24.45
N TYR A 120 -47.28 -7.76 23.18
CA TYR A 120 -47.55 -9.12 22.74
C TYR A 120 -46.55 -10.10 23.34
N VAL A 121 -45.24 -9.77 23.39
CA VAL A 121 -44.22 -10.61 24.06
C VAL A 121 -44.64 -10.94 25.50
N VAL A 122 -45.06 -9.94 26.29
CA VAL A 122 -45.51 -10.16 27.67
C VAL A 122 -46.76 -11.06 27.72
N ARG A 123 -47.75 -10.81 26.86
CA ARG A 123 -49.01 -11.58 26.85
C ARG A 123 -48.82 -13.02 26.36
N ILE A 124 -47.98 -13.23 25.36
CA ILE A 124 -47.57 -14.54 24.84
C ILE A 124 -46.84 -15.33 25.94
N LEU A 125 -45.87 -14.74 26.62
CA LEU A 125 -45.15 -15.43 27.71
C LEU A 125 -46.07 -15.83 28.86
N SER A 126 -47.01 -14.96 29.22
CA SER A 126 -48.02 -15.27 30.25
C SER A 126 -48.95 -16.41 29.80
N LYS A 127 -49.32 -16.45 28.52
CA LYS A 127 -50.13 -17.53 27.93
C LYS A 127 -49.37 -18.86 27.86
N LEU A 128 -48.12 -18.85 27.39
CA LEU A 128 -47.25 -20.03 27.35
C LEU A 128 -47.00 -20.61 28.75
N ALA A 129 -46.89 -19.77 29.77
CA ALA A 129 -46.75 -20.19 31.16
C ALA A 129 -48.06 -20.79 31.72
N GLN A 130 -49.21 -20.19 31.40
CA GLN A 130 -50.54 -20.75 31.76
C GLN A 130 -50.80 -22.10 31.10
N GLU A 131 -50.33 -22.30 29.87
CA GLU A 131 -50.42 -23.56 29.13
C GLU A 131 -49.36 -24.60 29.56
N GLY A 132 -48.47 -24.26 30.50
CA GLY A 132 -47.44 -25.16 31.01
C GLY A 132 -46.29 -25.46 30.02
N LYS A 133 -46.20 -24.74 28.90
CA LYS A 133 -45.16 -24.96 27.87
C LYS A 133 -43.81 -24.34 28.26
N ILE A 134 -43.84 -23.34 29.14
CA ILE A 134 -42.66 -22.69 29.72
C ILE A 134 -42.89 -22.52 31.21
N ILE A 135 -41.81 -22.50 32.00
CA ILE A 135 -41.87 -22.23 33.43
C ILE A 135 -41.72 -20.72 33.65
N GLU A 136 -42.71 -20.12 34.31
CA GLU A 136 -42.62 -18.76 34.85
C GLU A 136 -42.22 -18.82 36.33
N LYS A 137 -41.22 -18.01 36.71
CA LYS A 137 -40.80 -17.84 38.10
C LYS A 137 -40.72 -16.36 38.47
N GLU A 138 -41.49 -15.98 39.48
CA GLU A 138 -41.55 -14.61 39.97
C GLU A 138 -40.47 -14.35 41.04
N TYR A 139 -39.69 -13.29 40.81
CA TYR A 139 -38.63 -12.80 41.68
C TYR A 139 -38.97 -11.38 42.13
N GLY A 140 -39.88 -11.28 43.09
CA GLY A 140 -40.30 -10.02 43.72
C GLY A 140 -41.12 -9.12 42.81
N LYS A 141 -40.47 -8.32 41.97
CA LYS A 141 -41.11 -7.40 41.00
C LYS A 141 -40.87 -7.79 39.53
N SER A 142 -40.08 -8.84 39.30
CA SER A 142 -39.65 -9.28 37.97
C SER A 142 -40.06 -10.74 37.75
N LYS A 143 -40.44 -11.08 36.52
CA LYS A 143 -40.76 -12.46 36.11
C LYS A 143 -39.65 -12.98 35.20
N VAL A 144 -39.25 -14.23 35.41
CA VAL A 144 -38.26 -14.95 34.61
C VAL A 144 -38.94 -16.13 33.96
N TYR A 145 -38.71 -16.31 32.67
CA TYR A 145 -39.29 -17.34 31.82
C TYR A 145 -38.18 -18.25 31.28
N PHE A 146 -38.39 -19.56 31.30
CA PHE A 146 -37.47 -20.56 30.75
C PHE A 146 -38.25 -21.77 30.23
N ALA A 147 -37.65 -22.51 29.29
CA ALA A 147 -38.16 -23.79 28.83
C ALA A 147 -38.27 -24.78 29.99
N ASP A 148 -39.32 -25.62 30.01
CA ASP A 148 -39.37 -26.73 30.97
C ASP A 148 -38.26 -27.75 30.60
N GLN A 149 -37.47 -28.17 31.58
CA GLN A 149 -36.44 -29.20 31.36
C GLN A 149 -37.03 -30.61 31.29
N ASN A 150 -38.22 -30.83 31.87
CA ASN A 150 -38.90 -32.14 31.86
C ASN A 150 -39.35 -32.56 30.44
N GLN A 151 -39.38 -31.63 29.47
CA GLN A 151 -39.69 -31.92 28.08
C GLN A 151 -38.52 -32.59 27.33
N PHE A 152 -37.30 -32.55 27.89
CA PHE A 152 -36.11 -33.15 27.30
C PHE A 152 -35.84 -34.54 27.92
N PRO A 153 -35.32 -35.51 27.14
CA PRO A 153 -35.02 -36.83 27.65
C PRO A 153 -33.89 -36.77 28.70
N SER A 154 -34.06 -37.53 29.78
CA SER A 154 -32.99 -37.81 30.74
C SER A 154 -31.98 -38.75 30.10
N VAL A 155 -30.77 -38.27 29.87
CA VAL A 155 -29.63 -39.06 29.38
C VAL A 155 -28.98 -39.82 30.54
N SER A 156 -28.54 -41.06 30.31
CA SER A 156 -27.79 -41.85 31.28
C SER A 156 -26.29 -41.51 31.32
N ASP A 157 -25.61 -41.83 32.42
CA ASP A 157 -24.15 -41.70 32.57
C ASP A 157 -23.33 -42.46 31.52
N GLN A 158 -23.92 -43.43 30.84
CA GLN A 158 -23.27 -44.17 29.75
C GLN A 158 -23.41 -43.42 28.42
N GLU A 159 -24.63 -43.06 28.03
CA GLU A 159 -24.90 -42.26 26.82
C GLU A 159 -24.17 -40.91 26.86
N LEU A 160 -24.04 -40.30 28.05
CA LEU A 160 -23.27 -39.06 28.24
C LEU A 160 -21.79 -39.25 27.88
N LYS A 161 -21.18 -40.37 28.27
CA LYS A 161 -19.79 -40.70 27.91
C LYS A 161 -19.64 -41.06 26.45
N GLU A 162 -20.64 -41.70 25.85
CA GLU A 162 -20.66 -42.01 24.42
C GLU A 162 -20.71 -40.72 23.59
N MET A 163 -21.56 -39.75 23.98
CA MET A 163 -21.58 -38.41 23.38
C MET A 163 -20.29 -37.62 23.63
N ASP A 164 -19.70 -37.66 24.85
CA ASP A 164 -18.41 -37.01 25.11
C ASP A 164 -17.30 -37.60 24.21
N ASN A 165 -17.30 -38.91 23.98
CA ASN A 165 -16.36 -39.56 23.06
C ASN A 165 -16.59 -39.12 21.60
N GLU A 166 -17.85 -39.02 21.16
CA GLU A 166 -18.21 -38.54 19.82
C GLU A 166 -17.82 -37.07 19.62
N ILE A 167 -18.10 -36.19 20.60
CA ILE A 167 -17.69 -34.78 20.61
C ILE A 167 -16.17 -34.67 20.49
N ASN A 168 -15.42 -35.47 21.25
CA ASN A 168 -13.95 -35.46 21.19
C ASN A 168 -13.42 -35.95 19.82
N ALA A 169 -14.03 -37.00 19.26
CA ALA A 169 -13.67 -37.52 17.93
C ALA A 169 -13.94 -36.49 16.82
N LEU A 170 -15.15 -35.92 16.77
CA LEU A 170 -15.54 -34.90 15.79
C LEU A 170 -14.73 -33.60 15.96
N THR A 171 -14.36 -33.23 17.19
CA THR A 171 -13.50 -32.06 17.44
C THR A 171 -12.08 -32.30 16.93
N ALA A 172 -11.53 -33.51 17.11
CA ALA A 172 -10.22 -33.87 16.56
C ALA A 172 -10.23 -33.90 15.03
N GLU A 173 -11.27 -34.49 14.42
CA GLU A 173 -11.46 -34.52 12.96
C GLU A 173 -11.57 -33.10 12.39
N SER A 174 -12.43 -32.26 12.99
CA SER A 174 -12.60 -30.85 12.61
C SER A 174 -11.29 -30.06 12.69
N SER A 175 -10.49 -30.28 13.74
CA SER A 175 -9.15 -29.66 13.85
C SER A 175 -8.22 -30.12 12.73
N SER A 176 -8.17 -31.42 12.43
CA SER A 176 -7.30 -31.96 11.37
C SER A 176 -7.70 -31.49 9.96
N LEU A 177 -9.01 -31.43 9.66
CA LEU A 177 -9.53 -30.88 8.41
C LEU A 177 -9.28 -29.37 8.30
N GLN A 178 -9.34 -28.63 9.41
CA GLN A 178 -9.02 -27.20 9.42
C GLN A 178 -7.51 -26.98 9.17
N GLU A 179 -6.64 -27.78 9.75
CA GLU A 179 -5.20 -27.78 9.46
C GLU A 179 -4.92 -28.09 7.99
N GLU A 180 -5.54 -29.14 7.43
CA GLU A 180 -5.41 -29.49 6.01
C GLU A 180 -5.91 -28.37 5.08
N LEU A 181 -7.07 -27.76 5.38
CA LEU A 181 -7.55 -26.59 4.64
C LEU A 181 -6.57 -25.42 4.70
N THR A 182 -5.93 -25.16 5.83
CA THR A 182 -4.91 -24.10 5.90
C THR A 182 -3.65 -24.45 5.08
N ARG A 183 -3.24 -25.73 5.06
CA ARG A 183 -2.13 -26.21 4.22
C ARG A 183 -2.43 -26.02 2.73
N LEU A 184 -3.55 -26.56 2.26
CA LEU A 184 -3.97 -26.45 0.85
C LEU A 184 -4.20 -24.98 0.44
N ARG A 185 -4.74 -24.14 1.33
CA ARG A 185 -4.92 -22.71 1.06
C ARG A 185 -3.58 -21.98 0.91
N ASN A 186 -2.56 -22.36 1.69
CA ASN A 186 -1.22 -21.80 1.56
C ASN A 186 -0.54 -22.27 0.27
N GLU A 187 -0.66 -23.55 -0.07
CA GLU A 187 -0.15 -24.14 -1.32
C GLU A 187 -0.78 -23.48 -2.56
N VAL A 188 -2.11 -23.33 -2.59
CA VAL A 188 -2.81 -22.59 -3.65
C VAL A 188 -2.35 -21.13 -3.70
N LYS A 189 -2.16 -20.48 -2.54
CA LYS A 189 -1.66 -19.10 -2.50
C LYS A 189 -0.26 -19.00 -3.08
N GLU A 190 0.64 -19.91 -2.74
CA GLU A 190 2.03 -19.98 -3.22
C GLU A 190 2.05 -20.16 -4.75
N LEU A 191 1.36 -21.19 -5.25
CA LEU A 191 1.22 -21.46 -6.70
C LEU A 191 0.53 -20.33 -7.48
N SER A 192 -0.43 -19.63 -6.87
CA SER A 192 -1.07 -18.44 -7.48
C SER A 192 -0.24 -17.16 -7.38
N SER A 193 0.84 -17.16 -6.60
CA SER A 193 1.75 -16.02 -6.44
C SER A 193 2.96 -16.09 -7.37
N SER A 194 3.30 -17.30 -7.85
CA SER A 194 4.11 -17.46 -9.05
C SER A 194 3.38 -16.94 -10.29
N LEU A 195 4.14 -16.37 -11.22
CA LEU A 195 3.63 -15.96 -12.52
C LEU A 195 3.10 -17.19 -13.28
N THR A 196 2.00 -17.05 -14.05
CA THR A 196 1.45 -18.18 -14.80
C THR A 196 2.41 -18.64 -15.90
N ASP A 197 2.36 -19.93 -16.27
CA ASP A 197 3.21 -20.47 -17.34
C ASP A 197 3.05 -19.70 -18.67
N GLU A 198 1.82 -19.27 -19.00
CA GLU A 198 1.55 -18.45 -20.18
C GLU A 198 2.23 -17.07 -20.11
N ASP A 199 2.25 -16.44 -18.94
CA ASP A 199 2.85 -15.13 -18.73
C ASP A 199 4.38 -15.21 -18.64
N LEU A 200 4.92 -16.33 -18.13
CA LEU A 200 6.34 -16.67 -18.23
C LEU A 200 6.76 -16.84 -19.70
N GLU A 201 5.97 -17.56 -20.51
CA GLU A 201 6.28 -17.77 -21.93
C GLU A 201 6.20 -16.46 -22.73
N LYS A 202 5.21 -15.59 -22.46
CA LYS A 202 5.16 -14.22 -22.99
C LYS A 202 6.40 -13.42 -22.59
N GLY A 203 6.80 -13.46 -21.32
CA GLY A 203 7.98 -12.76 -20.80
C GLY A 203 9.29 -13.25 -21.43
N ILE A 204 9.42 -14.55 -21.69
CA ILE A 204 10.55 -15.11 -22.45
C ILE A 204 10.53 -14.61 -23.90
N ALA A 205 9.36 -14.59 -24.55
CA ALA A 205 9.23 -14.09 -25.92
C ALA A 205 9.59 -12.61 -26.05
N THR A 206 9.17 -11.74 -25.12
CA THR A 206 9.57 -10.32 -25.15
C THR A 206 11.06 -10.14 -24.87
N MET A 207 11.60 -10.78 -23.82
CA MET A 207 13.02 -10.67 -23.45
C MET A 207 13.96 -11.23 -24.52
N THR A 208 13.56 -12.28 -25.24
CA THR A 208 14.36 -12.83 -26.35
C THR A 208 14.35 -11.92 -27.58
N GLU A 209 13.22 -11.30 -27.92
CA GLU A 209 13.14 -10.31 -29.00
C GLU A 209 13.87 -9.01 -28.64
N GLU A 210 13.76 -8.50 -27.41
CA GLU A 210 14.57 -7.38 -26.91
C GLU A 210 16.07 -7.69 -26.97
N THR A 211 16.47 -8.89 -26.52
CA THR A 211 17.86 -9.36 -26.61
C THR A 211 18.34 -9.42 -28.06
N LYS A 212 17.50 -9.88 -28.98
CA LYS A 212 17.80 -9.90 -30.42
C LYS A 212 17.95 -8.48 -30.98
N GLN A 213 17.02 -7.58 -30.69
CA GLN A 213 17.11 -6.17 -31.13
C GLN A 213 18.34 -5.46 -30.56
N MET A 214 18.69 -5.69 -29.29
CA MET A 214 19.90 -5.13 -28.68
C MET A 214 21.17 -5.72 -29.30
N LYS A 215 21.20 -7.02 -29.60
CA LYS A 215 22.31 -7.64 -30.36
C LYS A 215 22.42 -7.06 -31.77
N GLU A 216 21.32 -6.90 -32.49
CA GLU A 216 21.33 -6.26 -33.82
C GLU A 216 21.79 -4.79 -33.78
N ARG A 217 21.39 -4.03 -32.76
CA ARG A 217 21.90 -2.66 -32.52
C ARG A 217 23.41 -2.69 -32.29
N VAL A 218 23.90 -3.60 -31.45
CA VAL A 218 25.34 -3.77 -31.20
C VAL A 218 26.10 -4.19 -32.46
N GLU A 219 25.61 -5.14 -33.27
CA GLU A 219 26.25 -5.51 -34.55
C GLU A 219 26.28 -4.34 -35.54
N LYS A 220 25.20 -3.55 -35.65
CA LYS A 220 25.18 -2.32 -36.48
C LYS A 220 26.21 -1.29 -36.00
N LEU A 221 26.43 -1.17 -34.70
CA LEU A 221 27.40 -0.23 -34.10
C LEU A 221 28.84 -0.75 -34.15
N LYS A 222 29.08 -2.07 -34.12
CA LYS A 222 30.42 -2.68 -34.27
C LYS A 222 31.08 -2.39 -35.63
N GLY A 223 30.29 -2.08 -36.66
CA GLY A 223 30.80 -1.63 -37.96
C GLY A 223 31.22 -0.16 -37.99
N SER A 224 30.96 0.61 -36.94
CA SER A 224 31.46 1.98 -36.77
C SER A 224 32.66 2.00 -35.83
N GLU A 225 33.65 2.84 -36.12
CA GLU A 225 34.85 2.99 -35.32
C GLU A 225 34.52 3.75 -34.02
N THR A 226 34.23 2.99 -32.96
CA THR A 226 33.86 3.55 -31.65
C THR A 226 35.08 4.01 -30.88
N ILE A 227 35.38 5.30 -30.94
CA ILE A 227 36.40 5.96 -30.10
C ILE A 227 35.90 6.00 -28.65
N ASP A 228 36.76 5.71 -27.65
CA ASP A 228 36.43 5.91 -26.24
C ASP A 228 36.15 7.42 -26.01
N PRO A 229 34.98 7.81 -25.44
CA PRO A 229 34.69 9.20 -25.11
C PRO A 229 35.81 9.91 -24.32
N LYS A 230 36.56 9.17 -23.48
CA LYS A 230 37.70 9.72 -22.73
C LYS A 230 38.91 10.00 -23.62
N GLU A 231 39.19 9.12 -24.58
CA GLU A 231 40.27 9.30 -25.55
C GLU A 231 39.96 10.47 -26.47
N LEU A 232 38.71 10.56 -26.96
CA LEU A 232 38.24 11.69 -27.77
C LEU A 232 38.38 13.04 -27.04
N GLU A 233 38.05 13.09 -25.75
CA GLU A 233 38.20 14.31 -24.95
C GLU A 233 39.67 14.67 -24.69
N SER A 234 40.53 13.66 -24.49
CA SER A 234 41.98 13.87 -24.41
C SER A 234 42.56 14.43 -25.73
N LEU A 235 42.09 13.94 -26.88
CA LEU A 235 42.49 14.45 -28.20
C LEU A 235 41.99 15.88 -28.44
N ARG A 236 40.76 16.22 -28.03
CA ARG A 236 40.20 17.58 -28.12
C ARG A 236 40.99 18.59 -27.28
N THR A 237 41.33 18.22 -26.04
CA THR A 237 42.14 19.07 -25.17
C THR A 237 43.56 19.25 -25.71
N GLU A 238 44.15 18.19 -26.30
CA GLU A 238 45.46 18.25 -26.94
C GLU A 238 45.47 19.11 -28.20
N VAL A 239 44.48 18.97 -29.10
CA VAL A 239 44.30 19.87 -30.26
C VAL A 239 44.19 21.32 -29.81
N THR A 240 43.39 21.59 -28.77
CA THR A 240 43.23 22.93 -28.19
C THR A 240 44.55 23.47 -27.62
N ARG A 241 45.35 22.61 -26.97
CA ARG A 241 46.69 22.94 -26.43
C ARG A 241 47.67 23.29 -27.56
N VAL A 242 47.73 22.48 -28.62
CA VAL A 242 48.59 22.72 -29.79
C VAL A 242 48.19 24.02 -30.50
N GLN A 243 46.90 24.27 -30.70
CA GLN A 243 46.42 25.54 -31.27
C GLN A 243 46.81 26.76 -30.44
N LYS A 244 46.70 26.70 -29.10
CA LYS A 244 47.15 27.78 -28.19
C LYS A 244 48.65 28.03 -28.34
N ILE A 245 49.47 26.99 -28.35
CA ILE A 245 50.94 27.08 -28.52
C ILE A 245 51.29 27.65 -29.89
N TRP A 246 50.62 27.24 -30.96
CA TRP A 246 50.82 27.79 -32.31
C TRP A 246 50.49 29.29 -32.37
N ARG A 247 49.34 29.72 -31.83
CA ARG A 247 48.97 31.15 -31.73
C ARG A 247 50.00 31.95 -30.93
N GLN A 248 50.44 31.43 -29.79
CA GLN A 248 51.44 32.08 -28.94
C GLN A 248 52.78 32.24 -29.67
N ARG A 249 53.31 31.16 -30.28
CA ARG A 249 54.57 31.20 -31.04
C ARG A 249 54.46 32.15 -32.24
N ARG A 250 53.36 32.10 -32.99
CA ARG A 250 53.10 33.02 -34.11
C ARG A 250 53.09 34.48 -33.67
N ASN A 251 52.45 34.80 -32.55
CA ASN A 251 52.45 36.15 -31.99
C ASN A 251 53.85 36.59 -31.55
N GLN A 252 54.60 35.74 -30.84
CA GLN A 252 55.97 36.02 -30.43
C GLN A 252 56.92 36.24 -31.62
N CYS A 253 56.83 35.41 -32.67
CA CYS A 253 57.61 35.62 -33.89
C CYS A 253 57.23 36.93 -34.59
N ARG A 254 55.94 37.28 -34.62
CA ARG A 254 55.47 38.56 -35.20
C ARG A 254 55.96 39.76 -34.40
N GLU A 255 55.92 39.70 -33.06
CA GLU A 255 56.45 40.72 -32.16
C GLU A 255 57.96 40.92 -32.35
N MET A 256 58.73 39.84 -32.44
CA MET A 256 60.17 39.91 -32.76
C MET A 256 60.41 40.56 -34.13
N VAL A 257 59.65 40.19 -35.16
CA VAL A 257 59.77 40.80 -36.50
C VAL A 257 59.42 42.29 -36.48
N GLY A 258 58.38 42.70 -35.75
CA GLY A 258 58.03 44.11 -35.55
C GLY A 258 59.13 44.89 -34.85
N ASN A 259 59.67 44.36 -33.74
CA ASN A 259 60.78 44.98 -33.02
C ASN A 259 62.06 45.10 -33.88
N LEU A 260 62.33 44.13 -34.76
CA LEU A 260 63.41 44.24 -35.76
C LEU A 260 63.11 45.30 -36.83
N ALA A 261 61.86 45.39 -37.30
CA ALA A 261 61.44 46.34 -38.32
C ALA A 261 61.54 47.79 -37.81
N GLU A 262 61.05 48.06 -36.58
CA GLU A 262 61.22 49.34 -35.89
C GLU A 262 62.70 49.70 -35.70
N GLY A 263 63.53 48.75 -35.24
CA GLY A 263 64.97 48.94 -35.07
C GLY A 263 65.75 49.17 -36.38
N MET A 264 65.14 48.87 -37.53
CA MET A 264 65.71 49.06 -38.87
C MET A 264 65.08 50.23 -39.66
N ASP A 265 64.11 50.94 -39.07
CA ASP A 265 63.26 51.95 -39.72
C ASP A 265 62.61 51.45 -41.04
N LYS A 266 62.10 50.21 -40.99
CA LYS A 266 61.44 49.50 -42.10
C LYS A 266 60.07 48.99 -41.69
N LYS A 267 59.26 48.57 -42.67
CA LYS A 267 57.95 47.96 -42.42
C LYS A 267 58.08 46.46 -42.17
N ASP A 268 57.24 45.89 -41.29
CA ASP A 268 57.15 44.45 -41.00
C ASP A 268 57.20 43.56 -42.26
N SER A 269 56.49 43.97 -43.31
CA SER A 269 56.39 43.24 -44.59
C SER A 269 57.67 43.21 -45.41
N GLU A 270 58.63 44.09 -45.13
CA GLU A 270 59.95 44.16 -45.78
C GLU A 270 61.01 43.34 -45.02
N VAL A 271 60.77 43.07 -43.73
CA VAL A 271 61.60 42.20 -42.87
C VAL A 271 61.12 40.75 -42.89
N ASN A 272 59.81 40.54 -43.03
CA ASN A 272 59.19 39.22 -43.14
C ASN A 272 59.39 38.64 -44.55
N VAL A 273 60.52 37.94 -44.76
CA VAL A 273 60.81 37.24 -46.02
C VAL A 273 59.91 36.01 -46.16
N SER A 274 58.72 36.20 -46.75
CA SER A 274 57.69 35.18 -46.96
C SER A 274 58.02 34.17 -48.08
N SER A 275 59.28 33.79 -48.24
CA SER A 275 59.76 32.96 -49.36
C SER A 275 60.37 31.60 -48.95
N PHE A 276 60.07 31.07 -47.75
CA PHE A 276 60.57 29.75 -47.35
C PHE A 276 59.49 28.84 -46.73
N LEU A 277 58.96 27.98 -47.61
CA LEU A 277 58.55 26.60 -47.34
C LEU A 277 57.61 26.32 -46.15
N PHE A 278 56.32 26.29 -46.46
CA PHE A 278 55.54 25.06 -46.24
C PHE A 278 55.05 24.57 -47.60
N SER A 279 55.86 23.74 -48.26
CA SER A 279 55.36 22.88 -49.34
C SER A 279 54.53 21.75 -48.73
N GLU A 280 53.53 21.31 -49.49
CA GLU A 280 52.59 20.26 -49.11
C GLU A 280 53.28 18.91 -48.86
N GLU A 281 52.87 18.25 -47.76
CA GLU A 281 52.52 16.83 -47.68
C GLU A 281 51.37 16.68 -46.67
#